data_AF-A0A7C6UMW8-F1
#
_entry.id   AF-A0A7C6UMW8-F1
#
_cell.length_a   1.000
_cell.length_b   1.000
_cell.length_c   1.000
_cell.angle_alpha   90.00
_cell.angle_beta   90.00
_cell.angle_gamma   90.00
#
_symmetry.space_group_name_H-M   'P 1'
#
loop_
_entity.id
_entity.type
_entity.pdbx_description
1 polymer ?
#
loop_
_entity_poly.entity_id
_entity_poly.type
_entity_poly.pdbx_seq_one_letter_code
_entity_poly.pdbx_strand_id
1 'polypeptide(L)'
;MKIIDDLVNKGKLKHVQLNDKMVKKEFEIGKKDYASAVASFEAGNFKWATIQAYYAIFHAMRALLYKHNYREKSHVALKLAIKELFINNKKLPRSVYDTLERGMELREMADYKESYSQNSAENIILAINQAIMEIEKIL
;
A
#
# COMPACT_ATOMS: atom_id res chain seq x y z
N MET A 1 20.33 3.54 2.92
CA MET A 1 20.11 5.00 3.09
C MET A 1 20.17 5.78 1.78
N LYS A 2 21.14 5.55 0.87
CA LYS A 2 21.30 6.34 -0.37
C LYS A 2 20.01 6.60 -1.18
N ILE A 3 19.09 5.64 -1.24
CA ILE A 3 17.83 5.79 -1.98
C ILE A 3 16.83 6.74 -1.29
N ILE A 4 16.79 6.77 0.05
CA ILE A 4 15.94 7.70 0.79
C ILE A 4 16.43 9.13 0.59
N ASP A 5 17.75 9.34 0.71
CA ASP A 5 18.37 10.65 0.50
C ASP A 5 18.12 11.13 -0.95
N ASP A 6 18.25 10.25 -1.94
CA ASP A 6 17.94 10.56 -3.34
C ASP A 6 16.47 10.96 -3.55
N LEU A 7 15.53 10.21 -2.95
CA LEU A 7 14.10 10.54 -3.02
C LEU A 7 13.77 11.87 -2.34
N VAL A 8 14.42 12.19 -1.23
CA VAL A 8 14.26 13.47 -0.52
C VAL A 8 14.84 14.61 -1.35
N ASN A 9 16.06 14.48 -1.86
CA ASN A 9 16.73 15.49 -2.69
C ASN A 9 15.94 15.78 -3.98
N LYS A 10 15.31 14.76 -4.58
CA LYS A 10 14.42 14.91 -5.75
C LYS A 10 13.00 15.37 -5.40
N GLY A 11 12.71 15.62 -4.12
CA GLY A 11 11.40 16.04 -3.63
C GLY A 11 10.28 14.99 -3.80
N LYS A 12 10.63 13.72 -4.04
CA LYS A 12 9.70 12.59 -4.20
C LYS A 12 9.27 11.99 -2.86
N LEU A 13 10.07 12.19 -1.83
CA LEU A 13 9.76 11.93 -0.42
C LEU A 13 9.99 13.23 0.35
N LYS A 14 9.15 13.55 1.32
CA LYS A 14 9.29 14.76 2.15
C LYS A 14 9.33 14.39 3.62
N HIS A 15 10.25 15.04 4.35
CA HIS A 15 10.15 15.09 5.81
C HIS A 15 8.93 15.92 6.21
N VAL A 16 8.13 15.39 7.12
CA VAL A 16 6.93 16.03 7.63
C VAL A 16 6.80 15.70 9.12
N GLN A 17 6.36 16.67 9.93
CA GLN A 17 6.03 16.39 11.32
C GLN A 17 4.68 15.68 11.37
N LEU A 18 4.70 14.42 11.78
CA LEU A 18 3.51 13.58 11.90
C LEU A 18 3.43 13.03 13.32
N ASN A 19 2.20 12.92 13.82
CA ASN A 19 1.94 12.37 15.15
C ASN A 19 1.20 11.04 15.05
N ASP A 20 1.16 10.30 16.17
CA ASP A 20 0.53 8.97 16.23
C ASP A 20 -0.95 8.98 15.82
N LYS A 21 -1.66 10.09 16.06
CA LYS A 21 -3.06 10.22 15.62
C LYS A 21 -3.16 10.22 14.10
N MET A 22 -2.23 10.87 13.40
CA MET A 22 -2.17 10.88 11.94
C MET A 22 -1.77 9.51 11.39
N VAL A 23 -0.82 8.83 12.01
CA VAL A 23 -0.42 7.45 11.66
C VAL A 23 -1.61 6.50 11.78
N LYS A 24 -2.29 6.51 12.94
CA LYS A 24 -3.48 5.69 13.19
C LYS A 24 -4.59 6.00 12.19
N LYS A 25 -4.89 7.29 11.98
CA LYS A 25 -5.91 7.71 11.01
C LYS A 25 -5.61 7.18 9.60
N GLU A 26 -4.35 7.26 9.18
CA GLU A 26 -3.92 6.79 7.87
C GLU A 26 -4.08 5.27 7.71
N PHE A 27 -3.72 4.50 8.74
CA PHE A 27 -3.93 3.06 8.75
C PHE A 27 -5.42 2.67 8.74
N GLU A 28 -6.26 3.39 9.51
CA GLU A 28 -7.72 3.19 9.51
C GLU A 28 -8.35 3.47 8.14
N ILE A 29 -7.81 4.40 7.34
CA ILE A 29 -8.25 4.61 5.96
C ILE A 29 -7.99 3.33 5.14
N GLY A 30 -6.79 2.75 5.26
CA GLY A 30 -6.47 1.49 4.58
C GLY A 30 -7.41 0.35 4.94
N LYS A 31 -7.78 0.21 6.23
CA LYS A 31 -8.77 -0.81 6.65
C LYS A 31 -10.16 -0.57 6.08
N LYS A 32 -10.60 0.69 5.95
CA LYS A 32 -11.89 1.03 5.32
C LYS A 32 -11.88 0.76 3.81
N ASP A 33 -10.77 1.03 3.14
CA ASP A 33 -10.61 0.72 1.72
C ASP A 33 -10.60 -0.80 1.50
N TYR A 34 -10.00 -1.57 2.39
CA TYR A 34 -10.07 -3.04 2.37
C TYR A 34 -11.52 -3.53 2.50
N ALA A 35 -12.27 -3.03 3.50
CA ALA A 35 -13.67 -3.38 3.67
C ALA A 35 -14.51 -3.02 2.42
N SER A 36 -14.22 -1.87 1.79
CA SER A 36 -14.87 -1.47 0.54
C SER A 36 -14.52 -2.40 -0.62
N ALA A 37 -13.26 -2.86 -0.71
CA ALA A 37 -12.81 -3.81 -1.72
C ALA A 37 -13.54 -5.15 -1.62
N VAL A 38 -13.72 -5.66 -0.39
CA VAL A 38 -14.49 -6.88 -0.11
C VAL A 38 -15.95 -6.69 -0.53
N ALA A 39 -16.59 -5.59 -0.14
CA ALA A 39 -17.98 -5.31 -0.53
C ALA A 39 -18.16 -5.20 -2.06
N SER A 40 -17.22 -4.55 -2.76
CA SER A 40 -17.24 -4.50 -4.23
C SER A 40 -17.07 -5.89 -4.85
N PHE A 41 -16.24 -6.75 -4.27
CA PHE A 41 -16.06 -8.12 -4.75
C PHE A 41 -17.34 -8.94 -4.61
N GLU A 42 -17.99 -8.88 -3.44
CA GLU A 42 -19.27 -9.55 -3.17
C GLU A 42 -20.39 -9.07 -4.10
N ALA A 43 -20.36 -7.80 -4.48
CA ALA A 43 -21.28 -7.22 -5.46
C ALA A 43 -20.94 -7.57 -6.93
N GLY A 44 -19.92 -8.39 -7.20
CA GLY A 44 -19.48 -8.75 -8.55
C GLY A 44 -18.69 -7.64 -9.28
N ASN A 45 -18.35 -6.56 -8.58
CA ASN A 45 -17.64 -5.42 -9.13
C ASN A 45 -16.11 -5.60 -9.01
N PHE A 46 -15.58 -6.54 -9.79
CA PHE A 46 -14.18 -6.99 -9.69
C PHE A 46 -13.16 -5.90 -10.07
N LYS A 47 -13.54 -4.96 -10.95
CA LYS A 47 -12.72 -3.78 -11.26
C LYS A 47 -12.48 -2.95 -10.01
N TRP A 48 -13.57 -2.51 -9.37
CA TRP A 48 -13.48 -1.65 -8.19
C TRP A 48 -12.91 -2.39 -6.98
N ALA A 49 -13.23 -3.67 -6.82
CA ALA A 49 -12.61 -4.52 -5.81
C ALA A 49 -11.08 -4.51 -5.92
N THR A 50 -10.55 -4.66 -7.13
CA THR A 50 -9.10 -4.65 -7.41
C THR A 50 -8.47 -3.28 -7.09
N ILE A 51 -9.10 -2.19 -7.55
CA ILE A 51 -8.59 -0.83 -7.35
C ILE A 51 -8.59 -0.46 -5.87
N GLN A 52 -9.69 -0.72 -5.16
CA GLN A 52 -9.83 -0.43 -3.74
C GLN A 52 -8.88 -1.29 -2.90
N ALA A 53 -8.68 -2.57 -3.25
CA ALA A 53 -7.73 -3.43 -2.57
C ALA A 53 -6.32 -2.82 -2.63
N TYR A 54 -5.88 -2.36 -3.81
CA TYR A 54 -4.60 -1.66 -3.93
C TYR A 54 -4.52 -0.41 -3.03
N TYR A 55 -5.57 0.43 -2.98
CA TYR A 55 -5.55 1.60 -2.11
C TYR A 55 -5.48 1.21 -0.62
N ALA A 56 -6.09 0.09 -0.22
CA ALA A 56 -5.98 -0.43 1.14
C ALA A 56 -4.52 -0.67 1.58
N ILE A 57 -3.74 -1.41 0.78
CA ILE A 57 -2.32 -1.65 1.09
C ILE A 57 -1.47 -0.38 0.91
N PHE A 58 -1.82 0.49 -0.04
CA PHE A 58 -1.13 1.78 -0.21
C PHE A 58 -1.24 2.65 1.04
N HIS A 59 -2.46 2.80 1.59
CA HIS A 59 -2.71 3.55 2.82
C HIS A 59 -2.06 2.88 4.05
N ALA A 60 -2.11 1.55 4.14
CA ALA A 60 -1.43 0.82 5.20
C ALA A 60 0.10 1.05 5.19
N MET A 61 0.72 0.99 4.02
CA MET A 61 2.14 1.31 3.84
C MET A 61 2.47 2.77 4.10
N ARG A 62 1.57 3.68 3.71
CA ARG A 62 1.76 5.11 3.96
C ARG A 62 1.76 5.41 5.45
N ALA A 63 0.96 4.72 6.25
CA ALA A 63 1.01 4.82 7.70
C ALA A 63 2.41 4.49 8.27
N LEU A 64 3.10 3.49 7.72
CA LEU A 64 4.49 3.16 8.12
C LEU A 64 5.48 4.27 7.78
N LEU A 65 5.35 4.89 6.60
CA LEU A 65 6.15 6.08 6.25
C LEU A 65 5.85 7.24 7.19
N TYR A 66 4.58 7.41 7.56
CA TYR A 66 4.14 8.45 8.49
C TYR A 66 4.77 8.27 9.86
N LYS A 67 4.85 7.02 10.36
CA LYS A 67 5.54 6.67 11.61
C LYS A 67 7.04 7.04 11.58
N HIS A 68 7.62 7.18 10.39
CA HIS A 68 9.01 7.60 10.18
C HIS A 68 9.13 9.06 9.72
N ASN A 69 8.08 9.88 9.90
CA ASN A 69 8.04 11.30 9.52
C ASN A 69 8.30 11.55 8.03
N TYR A 70 7.90 10.61 7.17
CA TYR A 70 8.00 10.74 5.71
C TYR A 70 6.62 10.77 5.06
N ARG A 71 6.51 11.55 3.98
CA ARG A 71 5.36 11.56 3.06
C ARG A 71 5.81 11.48 1.62
N GLU A 72 5.31 10.48 0.90
CA GLU A 72 5.57 10.26 -0.52
C GLU A 72 4.89 11.31 -1.41
N LYS A 73 5.36 11.41 -2.66
CA LYS A 73 4.73 12.18 -3.74
C LYS A 73 4.29 11.34 -4.93
N SER A 74 4.55 10.04 -4.91
CA SER A 74 4.10 9.11 -5.94
C SER A 74 4.06 7.68 -5.41
N HIS A 75 3.31 6.81 -6.08
CA HIS A 75 3.26 5.38 -5.79
C HIS A 75 4.64 4.72 -5.89
N VAL A 76 5.45 5.11 -6.88
CA VAL A 76 6.83 4.63 -7.04
C VAL A 76 7.70 5.05 -5.85
N ALA A 77 7.56 6.29 -5.37
CA ALA A 77 8.34 6.76 -4.22
C ALA A 77 7.97 6.00 -2.94
N LEU A 78 6.68 5.76 -2.70
CA LEU A 78 6.24 4.93 -1.57
C LEU A 78 6.83 3.52 -1.66
N LYS A 79 6.73 2.88 -2.83
CA LYS A 79 7.27 1.54 -3.06
C LYS A 79 8.76 1.47 -2.73
N LEU A 80 9.57 2.37 -3.30
CA LEU A 80 11.02 2.39 -3.07
C LEU A 80 11.37 2.67 -1.61
N ALA A 81 10.66 3.60 -0.95
CA ALA A 81 10.87 3.91 0.45
C ALA A 81 10.54 2.71 1.36
N ILE A 82 9.43 2.02 1.12
CA ILE A 82 9.05 0.81 1.86
C ILE A 82 10.09 -0.28 1.71
N LYS A 83 10.55 -0.53 0.48
CA LYS A 83 11.58 -1.54 0.21
C LYS A 83 12.82 -1.29 1.05
N GLU A 84 13.31 -0.05 1.05
CA GLU A 84 14.52 0.30 1.78
C GLU A 84 14.33 0.28 3.30
N LEU A 85 13.21 0.83 3.80
CA LEU A 85 13.01 1.06 5.22
C LEU A 85 12.48 -0.15 5.99
N PHE A 86 11.85 -1.12 5.31
CA PHE A 86 11.18 -2.24 5.98
C PHE A 86 11.49 -3.62 5.40
N ILE A 87 11.86 -3.72 4.12
CA ILE A 87 12.06 -5.02 3.46
C ILE A 87 13.54 -5.41 3.44
N ASN A 88 14.41 -4.51 2.99
CA ASN A 88 15.86 -4.73 2.92
C ASN A 88 16.48 -5.00 4.29
N ASN A 89 15.87 -4.47 5.36
CA ASN A 89 16.28 -4.70 6.75
C ASN A 89 15.42 -5.74 7.48
N LYS A 90 14.58 -6.50 6.75
CA LYS A 90 13.78 -7.64 7.26
C LYS A 90 12.78 -7.29 8.38
N LYS A 91 12.34 -6.03 8.49
CA LYS A 91 11.26 -5.64 9.42
C LYS A 91 9.88 -6.14 8.97
N LEU A 92 9.70 -6.33 7.68
CA LEU A 92 8.52 -6.96 7.07
C LEU A 92 8.95 -8.10 6.14
N PRO A 93 8.13 -9.15 6.00
CA PRO A 93 8.41 -10.22 5.07
C PRO A 93 8.33 -9.74 3.62
N ARG A 94 9.12 -10.36 2.74
CA ARG A 94 9.19 -9.97 1.33
C ARG A 94 7.84 -10.07 0.59
N SER A 95 6.99 -11.01 0.99
CA SER A 95 5.64 -11.20 0.46
C SER A 95 4.77 -9.94 0.54
N VAL A 96 4.94 -9.11 1.57
CA VAL A 96 4.20 -7.86 1.73
C VAL A 96 4.56 -6.87 0.62
N TYR A 97 5.84 -6.79 0.24
CA TYR A 97 6.30 -5.93 -0.85
C TYR A 97 5.87 -6.46 -2.21
N ASP A 98 5.94 -7.78 -2.41
CA ASP A 98 5.50 -8.40 -3.67
C ASP A 98 3.98 -8.21 -3.85
N THR A 99 3.21 -8.23 -2.75
CA THR A 99 1.76 -7.91 -2.75
C THR A 99 1.50 -6.45 -3.17
N LEU A 100 2.30 -5.50 -2.66
CA LEU A 100 2.20 -4.09 -3.05
C LEU A 100 2.49 -3.91 -4.56
N GLU A 101 3.53 -4.56 -5.09
CA GLU A 101 3.86 -4.52 -6.52
C GLU A 101 2.75 -5.11 -7.36
N ARG A 102 2.26 -6.30 -7.00
CA ARG A 102 1.18 -6.96 -7.72
C ARG A 102 -0.11 -6.14 -7.70
N GLY A 103 -0.47 -5.56 -6.56
CA GLY A 103 -1.65 -4.70 -6.42
C GLY A 103 -1.55 -3.44 -7.30
N MET A 104 -0.36 -2.83 -7.36
CA MET A 104 -0.11 -1.66 -8.22
C MET A 104 -0.32 -2.00 -9.70
N GLU A 105 0.26 -3.11 -10.17
CA GLU A 105 0.09 -3.60 -11.55
C GLU A 105 -1.37 -3.89 -11.87
N LEU A 106 -2.08 -4.60 -10.98
CA LEU A 106 -3.48 -4.93 -11.16
C LEU A 106 -4.36 -3.69 -11.23
N ARG A 107 -4.11 -2.70 -10.37
CA ARG A 107 -4.82 -1.43 -10.38
C ARG A 107 -4.57 -0.65 -11.67
N GLU A 108 -3.34 -0.63 -12.20
CA GLU A 108 -3.05 -0.02 -13.50
C GLU A 108 -3.74 -0.73 -14.66
N MET A 109 -3.78 -2.07 -14.66
CA MET A 109 -4.52 -2.85 -15.66
C MET A 109 -6.03 -2.59 -15.60
N ALA A 110 -6.60 -2.55 -14.40
CA ALA A 110 -8.01 -2.28 -14.19
C ALA A 110 -8.41 -0.85 -14.63
N ASP A 111 -7.60 0.16 -14.26
CA ASP A 111 -7.92 1.56 -14.55
C ASP A 111 -7.71 1.96 -16.02
N TYR A 112 -6.61 1.53 -16.63
CA TYR A 112 -6.19 2.05 -17.94
C TYR A 112 -6.45 1.09 -19.10
N LYS A 113 -6.62 -0.20 -18.81
CA LYS A 113 -6.75 -1.25 -19.85
C LYS A 113 -8.07 -2.00 -19.77
N GLU A 114 -8.95 -1.66 -18.83
CA GLU A 114 -10.21 -2.39 -18.55
C GLU A 114 -9.97 -3.91 -18.41
N SER A 115 -8.83 -4.28 -17.81
CA SER A 115 -8.39 -5.68 -17.72
C SER A 115 -8.37 -6.13 -16.26
N TYR A 116 -9.33 -6.97 -15.89
CA TYR A 116 -9.50 -7.53 -14.55
C TYR A 116 -10.28 -8.84 -14.61
N SER A 117 -10.17 -9.65 -13.56
CA SER A 117 -10.99 -10.86 -13.39
C SER A 117 -11.36 -11.06 -11.93
N GLN A 118 -12.40 -11.86 -11.71
CA GLN A 118 -12.78 -12.33 -10.36
C GLN A 118 -11.58 -12.98 -9.66
N ASN A 119 -10.91 -13.92 -10.32
CA ASN A 119 -9.78 -14.63 -9.73
C ASN A 119 -8.62 -13.69 -9.34
N SER A 120 -8.31 -12.67 -10.15
CA SER A 120 -7.26 -11.71 -9.78
C SER A 120 -7.66 -10.83 -8.60
N ALA A 121 -8.93 -10.41 -8.56
CA ALA A 121 -9.48 -9.59 -7.48
C ALA A 121 -9.50 -10.36 -6.15
N GLU A 122 -9.94 -11.62 -6.17
CA GLU A 122 -9.98 -12.48 -4.98
C GLU A 122 -8.58 -12.70 -4.41
N ASN A 123 -7.63 -13.13 -5.26
CA ASN A 123 -6.27 -13.42 -4.83
C ASN A 123 -5.58 -12.18 -4.27
N ILE A 124 -5.77 -10.99 -4.87
CA ILE A 124 -5.14 -9.78 -4.35
C ILE A 124 -5.78 -9.31 -3.04
N ILE A 125 -7.09 -9.46 -2.87
CA ILE A 125 -7.77 -9.14 -1.60
C ILE A 125 -7.25 -10.03 -0.47
N LEU A 126 -7.12 -11.34 -0.70
CA LEU A 126 -6.58 -12.27 0.30
C LEU A 126 -5.13 -11.93 0.68
N ALA A 127 -4.27 -11.67 -0.31
CA ALA A 127 -2.89 -11.28 -0.07
C ALA A 127 -2.78 -9.94 0.68
N ILE A 128 -3.63 -8.97 0.35
CA ILE A 128 -3.64 -7.66 1.01
C ILE A 128 -4.12 -7.75 2.46
N ASN A 129 -5.08 -8.63 2.77
CA ASN A 129 -5.46 -8.88 4.15
C ASN A 129 -4.27 -9.37 4.98
N GLN A 130 -3.52 -10.35 4.47
CA GLN A 130 -2.30 -10.84 5.11
C GLN A 130 -1.25 -9.74 5.26
N ALA A 131 -1.06 -8.92 4.23
CA ALA A 131 -0.13 -7.80 4.28
C ALA A 131 -0.50 -6.74 5.33
N ILE A 132 -1.78 -6.38 5.43
CA ILE A 132 -2.28 -5.43 6.43
C ILE A 132 -2.04 -5.97 7.85
N MET A 133 -2.28 -7.26 8.09
CA MET A 133 -1.99 -7.88 9.39
C MET A 133 -0.50 -7.82 9.76
N GLU A 134 0.41 -8.05 8.80
CA GLU A 134 1.86 -7.92 9.05
C GLU A 134 2.27 -6.47 9.32
N ILE A 135 1.67 -5.51 8.60
CA ILE A 135 1.92 -4.07 8.80
C ILE A 135 1.44 -3.63 10.19
N GLU A 136 0.27 -4.08 10.63
CA GLU A 136 -0.32 -3.72 11.93
C GLU A 136 0.58 -4.10 13.11
N LYS A 137 1.29 -5.24 13.04
CA LYS A 137 2.20 -5.72 14.09
C LYS A 137 3.35 -4.76 14.40
N ILE A 138 3.72 -3.91 13.43
CA ILE A 138 4.88 -3.02 13.54
C ILE A 138 4.49 -1.53 13.49
N LEU A 139 3.20 -1.21 13.36
CA LEU A 139 2.65 0.13 13.49
C LEU A 139 2.56 0.58 14.95
#